data_AF-A0A268ELG8-F1
#
_entry.id   AF-A0A268ELG8-F1
#
_cell.length_a   1.000
_cell.length_b   1.000
_cell.length_c   1.000
_cell.angle_alpha   90.00
_cell.angle_beta   90.00
_cell.angle_gamma   90.00
#
_symmetry.space_group_name_H-M   'P 1'
#
loop_
_entity.id
_entity.type
_entity.pdbx_description
1 polymer ?
#
loop_
_entity_poly.entity_id
_entity_poly.type
_entity_poly.pdbx_seq_one_letter_code
_entity_poly.pdbx_strand_id
1 'polypeptide(L)'
;MNRMIVKSVTPQFDKNQLLNAMKSLFEQYDICKRTPGNPDRDEYASAVESAVERLSDKEKELITQRYMIDYYRKDYQVYSFILDPPISKETYMKIRHRAFSKLFIMLSEKGIVREGDV
;
A
#
# COMPACT_ATOMS: atom_id res chain seq x y z
N MET A 1 -19.11 35.41 11.47
CA MET A 1 -18.82 33.97 11.71
C MET A 1 -17.57 33.62 10.92
N ASN A 2 -16.44 33.34 11.58
CA ASN A 2 -15.18 33.04 10.90
C ASN A 2 -15.19 31.56 10.47
N ARG A 3 -15.13 31.26 9.16
CA ARG A 3 -15.03 29.87 8.67
C ARG A 3 -13.59 29.40 8.82
N MET A 4 -13.39 28.30 9.55
CA MET A 4 -12.12 27.59 9.58
C MET A 4 -11.85 27.00 8.18
N ILE A 5 -10.70 27.35 7.58
CA ILE A 5 -10.25 26.78 6.31
C ILE A 5 -9.19 25.72 6.64
N VAL A 6 -9.52 24.44 6.46
CA VAL A 6 -8.56 23.34 6.56
C VAL A 6 -7.73 23.32 5.28
N LYS A 7 -6.43 23.60 5.37
CA LYS A 7 -5.52 23.43 4.22
C LYS A 7 -5.28 21.93 4.00
N SER A 8 -5.41 21.46 2.75
CA SER A 8 -4.96 20.10 2.39
C SER A 8 -3.45 20.07 2.45
N VAL A 9 -2.90 19.30 3.40
CA VAL A 9 -1.45 19.10 3.54
C VAL A 9 -0.98 17.78 2.94
N THR A 10 -1.91 16.95 2.47
CA THR A 10 -1.62 15.72 1.75
C THR A 10 -1.98 15.90 0.27
N PRO A 11 -1.20 15.33 -0.65
CA PRO A 11 -1.57 15.24 -2.06
C PRO A 11 -2.90 14.50 -2.23
N GLN A 12 -3.67 14.91 -3.24
CA GLN A 12 -4.83 14.15 -3.69
C GLN A 12 -4.41 13.28 -4.88
N PHE A 13 -4.88 12.04 -4.89
CA PHE A 13 -4.56 11.07 -5.93
C PHE A 13 -5.83 10.66 -6.65
N ASP A 14 -5.73 10.44 -7.96
CA ASP A 14 -6.75 9.64 -8.64
C ASP A 14 -6.72 8.21 -8.10
N LYS A 15 -7.91 7.66 -7.85
CA LYS A 15 -8.04 6.35 -7.20
C LYS A 15 -7.49 5.22 -8.07
N ASN A 16 -7.67 5.31 -9.39
CA ASN A 16 -7.24 4.26 -10.32
C ASN A 16 -5.73 4.35 -10.56
N GLN A 17 -5.20 5.57 -10.71
CA GLN A 17 -3.77 5.77 -10.83
C GLN A 17 -3.05 5.26 -9.58
N LEU A 18 -3.51 5.65 -8.37
CA LEU A 18 -2.93 5.16 -7.11
C LEU A 18 -3.01 3.65 -6.99
N LEU A 19 -4.15 3.05 -7.36
CA LEU A 19 -4.33 1.60 -7.33
C LEU A 19 -3.33 0.89 -8.25
N ASN A 20 -3.12 1.39 -9.47
CA ASN A 20 -2.22 0.78 -10.44
C ASN A 20 -0.75 0.94 -10.03
N ALA A 21 -0.35 2.14 -9.60
CA ALA A 21 0.99 2.40 -9.09
C ALA A 21 1.33 1.47 -7.92
N MET A 22 0.44 1.37 -6.93
CA MET A 22 0.67 0.51 -5.76
C MET A 22 0.64 -0.98 -6.11
N LYS A 23 -0.18 -1.42 -7.08
CA LYS A 23 -0.11 -2.81 -7.57
C LYS A 23 1.24 -3.12 -8.20
N SER A 24 1.76 -2.22 -9.05
CA SER A 24 3.07 -2.39 -9.66
C SER A 24 4.18 -2.40 -8.61
N LEU A 25 4.09 -1.53 -7.59
CA LEU A 25 5.00 -1.53 -6.45
C LEU A 25 5.06 -2.88 -5.73
N PHE A 26 3.90 -3.46 -5.42
CA PHE A 26 3.86 -4.75 -4.73
C PHE A 26 4.26 -5.95 -5.61
N GLU A 27 4.07 -5.85 -6.92
CA GLU A 27 4.62 -6.81 -7.88
C GLU A 27 6.16 -6.76 -7.92
N GLN A 28 6.73 -5.56 -7.98
CA GLN A 28 8.19 -5.38 -7.88
C GLN A 28 8.72 -5.85 -6.52
N TYR A 29 8.00 -5.59 -5.43
CA TYR A 29 8.34 -6.10 -4.10
C TYR A 29 8.42 -7.63 -4.08
N ASP A 30 7.44 -8.35 -4.64
CA ASP A 30 7.50 -9.82 -4.71
C ASP A 30 8.72 -10.29 -5.50
N ILE A 31 8.99 -9.69 -6.67
CA ILE A 31 10.19 -9.99 -7.46
C ILE A 31 11.47 -9.78 -6.63
N CYS A 32 11.60 -8.66 -5.93
CA CYS A 32 12.76 -8.38 -5.09
C CYS A 32 12.92 -9.43 -3.98
N LYS A 33 11.83 -9.79 -3.28
CA LYS A 33 11.86 -10.83 -2.23
C LYS A 33 12.22 -12.22 -2.76
N ARG A 34 11.83 -12.57 -3.98
CA ARG A 34 12.14 -13.87 -4.61
C ARG A 34 13.50 -13.92 -5.27
N THR A 35 14.14 -12.77 -5.48
CA THR A 35 15.44 -12.66 -6.13
C THR A 35 16.43 -11.89 -5.25
N PRO A 36 16.76 -12.37 -4.04
CA PRO A 36 17.64 -11.66 -3.11
C PRO A 36 19.09 -11.61 -3.61
N GLY A 37 19.91 -10.78 -2.96
CA GLY A 37 21.37 -10.72 -3.17
C GLY A 37 21.81 -9.65 -4.17
N ASN A 38 20.91 -8.76 -4.58
CA ASN A 38 21.27 -7.50 -5.22
C ASN A 38 20.95 -6.37 -4.21
N PRO A 39 21.93 -5.51 -3.86
CA PRO A 39 21.74 -4.48 -2.85
C PRO A 39 20.54 -3.56 -3.11
N ASP A 40 20.29 -3.17 -4.37
CA ASP A 40 19.18 -2.27 -4.71
C ASP A 40 17.82 -2.95 -4.51
N ARG A 41 17.70 -4.24 -4.86
CA ARG A 41 16.49 -5.03 -4.61
C ARG A 41 16.25 -5.26 -3.12
N ASP A 42 17.32 -5.51 -2.37
CA ASP A 42 17.25 -5.74 -0.93
C ASP A 42 16.84 -4.43 -0.20
N GLU A 43 17.39 -3.28 -0.63
CA GLU A 43 17.01 -1.96 -0.13
C GLU A 43 15.55 -1.61 -0.46
N TYR A 44 15.12 -1.86 -1.70
CA TYR A 44 13.73 -1.65 -2.12
C TYR A 44 12.76 -2.47 -1.26
N ALA A 45 13.03 -3.78 -1.11
CA ALA A 45 12.19 -4.67 -0.31
C ALA A 45 12.12 -4.22 1.15
N SER A 46 13.28 -3.85 1.74
CA SER A 46 13.36 -3.37 3.12
C SER A 46 12.58 -2.06 3.33
N ALA A 47 12.62 -1.16 2.35
CA ALA A 47 11.88 0.10 2.43
C ALA A 47 10.36 -0.10 2.35
N VAL A 48 9.88 -1.03 1.50
CA VAL A 48 8.45 -1.41 1.45
C VAL A 48 8.03 -2.04 2.78
N GLU A 49 8.80 -2.99 3.30
CA GLU A 49 8.52 -3.64 4.61
C GLU A 49 8.43 -2.59 5.73
N SER A 50 9.41 -1.68 5.78
CA SER A 50 9.44 -0.61 6.77
C SER A 50 8.26 0.36 6.65
N ALA A 51 7.81 0.66 5.44
CA ALA A 51 6.64 1.52 5.21
C ALA A 51 5.34 0.84 5.64
N VAL A 52 5.18 -0.46 5.35
CA VAL A 52 4.02 -1.25 5.81
C VAL A 52 3.99 -1.34 7.33
N GLU A 53 5.15 -1.43 7.98
CA GLU A 53 5.22 -1.54 9.43
C GLU A 53 4.71 -0.29 10.19
N ARG A 54 4.68 0.86 9.51
CA ARG A 54 4.16 2.14 10.04
C ARG A 54 2.66 2.32 9.85
N LEU A 55 1.99 1.40 9.16
CA LEU A 55 0.53 1.43 9.02
C LEU A 55 -0.16 1.07 10.33
N SER A 56 -1.43 1.47 10.47
CA SER A 56 -2.25 0.99 11.60
C SER A 56 -2.49 -0.52 11.49
N ASP A 57 -2.74 -1.21 12.60
CA ASP A 57 -2.85 -2.67 12.64
C ASP A 57 -3.79 -3.24 11.56
N LYS A 58 -4.98 -2.62 11.38
CA LYS A 58 -5.95 -3.04 10.36
C LYS A 58 -5.47 -2.85 8.92
N GLU A 59 -4.74 -1.77 8.66
CA GLU A 59 -4.18 -1.48 7.34
C GLU A 59 -2.99 -2.42 7.07
N LYS A 60 -2.11 -2.59 8.06
CA LYS A 60 -0.95 -3.49 8.01
C LYS A 60 -1.38 -4.91 7.72
N GLU A 61 -2.32 -5.45 8.52
CA GLU A 61 -2.84 -6.81 8.34
C GLU A 61 -3.38 -7.01 6.92
N LEU A 62 -4.25 -6.11 6.45
CA LEU A 62 -4.83 -6.20 5.11
C LEU A 62 -3.73 -6.18 4.03
N ILE A 63 -2.77 -5.27 4.14
CA ILE A 63 -1.70 -5.11 3.14
C ILE A 63 -0.79 -6.32 3.14
N THR A 64 -0.35 -6.78 4.31
CA THR A 64 0.49 -7.97 4.44
C THR A 64 -0.21 -9.19 3.86
N GLN A 65 -1.45 -9.43 4.28
CA GLN A 65 -2.20 -10.60 3.82
C GLN A 65 -2.46 -10.56 2.32
N ARG A 66 -2.73 -9.40 1.73
CA ARG A 66 -3.03 -9.31 0.29
C ARG A 66 -1.79 -9.26 -0.59
N TYR A 67 -0.79 -8.48 -0.22
CA TYR A 67 0.25 -8.01 -1.14
C TYR A 67 1.65 -8.51 -0.81
N MET A 68 1.91 -9.02 0.40
CA MET A 68 3.27 -9.37 0.81
C MET A 68 3.53 -10.87 0.98
N ILE A 69 2.48 -11.70 1.04
CA ILE A 69 2.61 -13.15 1.24
C ILE A 69 2.64 -13.90 -0.09
N ASP A 70 1.60 -13.70 -0.90
CA ASP A 70 1.41 -14.42 -2.16
C ASP A 70 0.73 -13.49 -3.16
N TYR A 71 1.41 -13.20 -4.26
CA TYR A 71 0.93 -12.36 -5.34
C TYR A 71 -0.40 -12.88 -5.95
N TYR A 72 -0.58 -14.20 -6.01
CA TYR A 72 -1.76 -14.84 -6.60
C TYR A 72 -3.01 -14.77 -5.73
N ARG A 73 -2.86 -14.41 -4.47
CA ARG A 73 -3.98 -14.28 -3.53
C ARG A 73 -4.91 -13.16 -3.99
N LYS A 74 -6.20 -13.45 -4.09
CA LYS A 74 -7.19 -12.50 -4.62
C LYS A 74 -7.81 -11.67 -3.51
N ASP A 75 -8.29 -10.48 -3.87
CA ASP A 75 -9.00 -9.57 -2.94
C ASP A 75 -10.11 -10.29 -2.16
N TYR A 76 -10.94 -11.09 -2.86
CA TYR A 76 -12.04 -11.82 -2.22
C TYR A 76 -11.58 -12.87 -1.23
N GLN A 77 -10.42 -13.50 -1.46
CA GLN A 77 -9.89 -14.47 -0.51
C GLN A 77 -9.53 -13.76 0.79
N VAL A 78 -8.93 -12.58 0.67
CA VAL A 78 -8.52 -11.78 1.83
C VAL A 78 -9.73 -11.33 2.65
N TYR A 79 -10.68 -10.62 2.03
CA TYR A 79 -11.76 -10.03 2.81
C TYR A 79 -12.82 -11.04 3.31
N SER A 80 -12.97 -12.20 2.64
CA SER A 80 -13.97 -13.20 3.03
C SER A 80 -13.44 -14.34 3.88
N PHE A 81 -12.18 -14.74 3.73
CA PHE A 81 -11.68 -16.00 4.29
C PHE A 81 -10.38 -15.89 5.09
N ILE A 82 -9.66 -14.76 5.02
CA ILE A 82 -8.36 -14.62 5.68
C ILE A 82 -8.43 -13.62 6.83
N LEU A 83 -9.09 -12.47 6.65
CA LEU A 83 -9.31 -11.53 7.73
C LEU A 83 -10.31 -12.10 8.73
N ASP A 84 -10.00 -11.93 10.02
CA ASP A 84 -10.85 -12.36 11.12
C ASP A 84 -11.11 -11.18 12.09
N PRO A 85 -12.33 -10.62 12.13
CA PRO A 85 -13.51 -11.07 11.40
C PRO A 85 -13.47 -10.72 9.88
N PRO A 86 -14.20 -11.47 9.02
CA PRO A 86 -14.38 -11.10 7.63
C PRO A 86 -15.00 -9.71 7.48
N ILE A 87 -14.64 -9.01 6.40
CA ILE A 87 -15.14 -7.66 6.13
C ILE A 87 -15.82 -7.58 4.76
N SER A 88 -16.68 -6.59 4.57
CA SER A 88 -17.28 -6.34 3.27
C SER A 88 -16.23 -5.87 2.25
N LYS A 89 -16.50 -6.13 0.96
CA LYS A 89 -15.69 -5.62 -0.15
C LYS A 89 -15.51 -4.10 -0.09
N GLU A 90 -16.55 -3.36 0.31
CA GLU A 90 -16.48 -1.90 0.42
C GLU A 90 -15.53 -1.45 1.55
N THR A 91 -15.61 -2.09 2.72
CA THR A 91 -14.71 -1.85 3.85
C THR A 91 -13.27 -2.17 3.46
N TYR A 92 -13.04 -3.30 2.79
CA TYR A 92 -11.74 -3.67 2.24
C TYR A 92 -11.18 -2.60 1.31
N MET A 93 -11.98 -2.11 0.34
CA MET A 93 -11.56 -1.07 -0.60
C MET A 93 -11.20 0.24 0.12
N LYS A 94 -11.95 0.64 1.14
CA LYS A 94 -11.67 1.85 1.93
C LYS A 94 -10.38 1.74 2.72
N ILE A 95 -10.16 0.61 3.42
CA ILE A 95 -8.93 0.38 4.19
C ILE A 95 -7.74 0.34 3.24
N ARG A 96 -7.83 -0.43 2.15
CA ARG A 96 -6.76 -0.50 1.14
C ARG A 96 -6.41 0.86 0.57
N HIS A 97 -7.41 1.65 0.16
CA HIS A 97 -7.15 2.97 -0.41
C HIS A 97 -6.41 3.88 0.58
N ARG A 98 -6.81 3.89 1.87
CA ARG A 98 -6.13 4.67 2.90
C ARG A 98 -4.69 4.20 3.13
N ALA A 99 -4.49 2.89 3.18
CA ALA A 99 -3.15 2.30 3.30
C ALA A 99 -2.26 2.69 2.11
N PHE A 100 -2.79 2.56 0.89
CA PHE A 100 -2.10 2.93 -0.34
C PHE A 100 -1.70 4.40 -0.39
N SER A 101 -2.58 5.32 -0.01
CA SER A 101 -2.23 6.75 0.03
C SER A 101 -1.07 7.02 1.00
N LYS A 102 -1.06 6.38 2.17
CA LYS A 102 0.03 6.53 3.16
C LYS A 102 1.34 5.94 2.65
N LEU A 103 1.29 4.72 2.12
CA LEU A 103 2.46 4.04 1.56
C LEU A 103 3.07 4.85 0.42
N PHE A 104 2.24 5.36 -0.48
CA PHE A 104 2.69 6.19 -1.58
C PHE A 104 3.46 7.41 -1.08
N ILE A 105 2.91 8.17 -0.13
CA ILE A 105 3.58 9.35 0.44
C ILE A 105 4.92 8.96 1.08
N MET A 106 4.94 7.93 1.96
CA MET A 106 6.17 7.49 2.64
C MET A 106 7.26 7.00 1.68
N LEU A 107 6.87 6.39 0.56
CA LEU A 107 7.79 5.83 -0.42
C LEU A 107 8.22 6.90 -1.45
N SER A 108 7.38 7.90 -1.74
CA SER A 108 7.73 9.10 -2.52
C SER A 108 8.81 9.91 -1.81
N GLU A 109 8.67 10.12 -0.50
CA GLU A 109 9.67 10.81 0.33
C GLU A 109 11.03 10.09 0.34
N LYS A 110 11.04 8.78 0.07
CA LYS A 110 12.25 7.96 -0.07
C LYS A 110 12.77 7.87 -1.51
N GLY A 111 12.08 8.47 -2.47
CA GLY A 111 12.44 8.42 -3.89
C GLY A 111 12.17 7.07 -4.57
N ILE A 112 11.40 6.18 -3.95
CA ILE A 112 11.08 4.83 -4.47
C ILE A 112 9.97 4.88 -5.51
N VAL A 113 8.98 5.74 -5.29
CA VAL A 113 7.93 6.07 -6.24
C VAL A 113 7.99 7.56 -6.55
N ARG A 114 7.50 7.99 -7.71
CA ARG A 114 7.46 9.41 -8.06
C ARG A 114 6.02 9.86 -8.19
N GLU A 115 5.73 11.08 -7.72
CA GLU A 115 4.40 11.68 -7.81
C GLU A 115 3.90 11.85 -9.25
N GLY A 116 4.82 11.91 -10.24
CA GLY A 116 4.46 11.94 -11.66
C GLY A 116 4.02 10.60 -12.26
N ASP A 117 4.11 9.51 -11.50
CA ASP A 117 3.65 8.17 -11.92
C ASP A 117 2.16 7.95 -11.59
N VAL A 118 1.50 8.93 -10.97
CA VAL A 118 0.12 8.84 -10.43
C VAL A 118 -0.70 10.07 -10.74
#